data_AF-A0A1Y5JX87-F1
#
_entry.id   AF-A0A1Y5JX87-F1
#
_cell.length_a   1.000
_cell.length_b   1.000
_cell.length_c   1.000
_cell.angle_alpha   90.00
_cell.angle_beta   90.00
_cell.angle_gamma   90.00
#
_symmetry.space_group_name_H-M   'P 1'
#
loop_
_entity.id
_entity.type
_entity.pdbx_description
1 polymer ?
#
loop_
_entity_poly.entity_id
_entity_poly.type
_entity_poly.pdbx_seq_one_letter_code
_entity_poly.pdbx_strand_id
1 'polypeptide(L)'
;MRILTVILLLASTISFSAFANDNKADPKPNLLSFITSDNTQTQLMGMVLSLQALKQGPEVNILLCGQASDIALIDAPQSVLT
;
A
#
# COMPACT_ATOMS: atom_id res chain seq x y z
N MET A 1 18.09 3.38 -57.41
CA MET A 1 18.80 2.59 -56.38
C MET A 1 19.09 3.36 -55.09
N ARG A 2 19.61 4.61 -55.11
CA ARG A 2 19.93 5.38 -53.89
C ARG A 2 18.70 5.76 -53.03
N ILE A 3 17.53 5.99 -53.65
CA ILE A 3 16.29 6.32 -52.93
C ILE A 3 15.68 5.08 -52.25
N LEU A 4 15.82 3.90 -52.86
CA LEU A 4 15.33 2.63 -52.30
C LEU A 4 16.13 2.21 -51.05
N THR A 5 17.44 2.48 -51.04
CA THR A 5 18.32 2.21 -49.89
C THR A 5 18.05 3.14 -48.70
N VAL A 6 17.57 4.37 -48.93
CA VAL A 6 17.23 5.32 -47.87
C VAL A 6 15.92 4.95 -47.17
N ILE A 7 14.93 4.46 -47.93
CA ILE A 7 13.64 4.00 -47.37
C ILE A 7 13.83 2.74 -46.52
N LEU A 8 14.68 1.81 -46.94
CA LEU A 8 14.97 0.58 -46.19
C LEU A 8 15.69 0.86 -44.86
N LEU A 9 16.53 1.90 -44.80
CA LEU A 9 17.31 2.26 -43.61
C LEU A 9 16.47 3.01 -42.57
N LEU A 10 15.42 3.73 -42.99
CA LEU A 10 14.46 4.39 -42.09
C LEU A 10 13.50 3.42 -41.39
N ALA A 11 13.27 2.22 -41.95
CA ALA A 11 12.32 1.25 -41.41
C ALA A 11 12.86 0.43 -40.21
N SER A 12 14.18 0.45 -39.98
CA SER A 12 14.82 -0.45 -39.00
C SER A 12 14.85 0.09 -37.55
N THR A 13 14.35 1.29 -37.27
CA THR A 13 14.49 1.95 -35.95
C THR A 13 13.27 1.83 -35.03
N ILE A 14 12.20 1.15 -35.44
CA ILE A 14 10.90 1.21 -34.72
C ILE A 14 10.69 0.06 -33.72
N SER A 15 11.53 -0.98 -33.69
CA SER A 15 11.17 -2.24 -33.01
C SER A 15 11.67 -2.44 -31.56
N PHE A 16 12.09 -1.41 -30.81
CA PHE A 16 12.69 -1.61 -29.47
C PHE A 16 12.00 -0.94 -28.26
N SER A 17 10.74 -0.51 -28.36
CA SER A 17 10.04 0.15 -27.24
C SER A 17 8.95 -0.69 -26.57
N ALA A 18 9.09 -2.03 -26.51
CA ALA A 18 8.06 -2.91 -25.92
C ALA A 18 8.39 -3.49 -24.53
N PHE A 19 9.47 -3.05 -23.87
CA PHE A 19 9.79 -3.46 -22.49
C PHE A 19 9.89 -2.27 -21.54
N ALA A 20 9.00 -1.30 -21.66
CA ALA A 20 8.74 -0.40 -20.54
C ALA A 20 7.82 -1.15 -19.57
N ASN A 21 8.41 -1.88 -18.62
CA ASN A 21 7.67 -2.36 -17.46
C ASN A 21 7.28 -1.11 -16.67
N ASP A 22 6.02 -0.66 -16.79
CA ASP A 22 5.41 0.37 -15.94
C ASP A 22 5.31 -0.15 -14.49
N ASN A 23 6.45 -0.42 -13.85
CA ASN A 23 6.54 -0.46 -12.39
C ASN A 23 6.44 1.00 -11.90
N LYS A 24 5.28 1.62 -12.10
CA LYS A 24 4.92 2.85 -11.42
C LYS A 24 4.78 2.47 -9.94
N ALA A 25 5.88 2.60 -9.21
CA ALA A 25 5.85 2.58 -7.76
C ALA A 25 4.77 3.57 -7.32
N ASP A 26 3.85 3.10 -6.49
CA ASP A 26 2.78 3.94 -5.96
C ASP A 26 3.42 5.20 -5.35
N PRO A 27 3.04 6.42 -5.79
CA PRO A 27 3.59 7.66 -5.24
C PRO A 27 3.41 7.76 -3.72
N LYS A 28 2.54 6.95 -3.09
CA LYS A 28 2.44 6.82 -1.64
C LYS A 28 2.55 5.36 -1.22
N PRO A 29 3.51 4.99 -0.36
CA PRO A 29 3.62 3.61 0.10
C PRO A 29 2.41 3.22 0.95
N ASN A 30 1.75 2.12 0.61
CA ASN A 30 0.68 1.55 1.41
C ASN A 30 1.19 1.11 2.79
N LEU A 31 0.41 1.39 3.83
CA LEU A 31 0.74 1.10 5.21
C LEU A 31 -0.09 -0.09 5.70
N LEU A 32 0.58 -1.13 6.22
CA LEU A 32 -0.04 -2.19 7.00
C LEU A 32 0.34 -2.03 8.48
N SER A 33 -0.64 -1.71 9.32
CA SER A 33 -0.48 -1.45 10.76
C SER A 33 -0.90 -2.68 11.55
N PHE A 34 0.03 -3.26 12.31
CA PHE A 34 -0.26 -4.38 13.21
C PHE A 34 -0.51 -3.85 14.61
N ILE A 35 -1.70 -4.07 15.15
CA ILE A 35 -2.01 -3.74 16.54
C ILE A 35 -2.19 -5.05 17.28
N THR A 36 -1.31 -5.31 18.25
CA THR A 36 -1.28 -6.57 19.02
C THR A 36 -1.23 -6.37 20.52
N SER A 37 -1.00 -5.14 21.00
CA SER A 37 -0.89 -4.86 22.44
C SER A 37 -2.21 -5.19 23.12
N ASP A 38 -2.15 -5.65 24.37
CA ASP A 38 -3.28 -5.82 25.30
C ASP A 38 -3.61 -4.53 26.07
N ASN A 39 -2.66 -3.59 26.14
CA ASN A 39 -2.84 -2.31 26.81
C ASN A 39 -3.68 -1.34 25.97
N THR A 40 -4.82 -0.91 26.52
CA THR A 40 -5.78 -0.03 25.85
C THR A 40 -5.19 1.30 25.38
N GLN A 41 -4.26 1.89 26.14
CA GLN A 41 -3.66 3.17 25.77
C GLN A 41 -2.74 3.02 24.55
N THR A 42 -1.94 1.95 24.51
CA THR A 42 -1.08 1.63 23.36
C THR A 42 -1.91 1.27 22.13
N GLN A 43 -2.98 0.49 22.29
CA GLN A 43 -3.90 0.17 21.22
C GLN A 43 -4.52 1.44 20.61
N LEU A 44 -5.03 2.35 21.44
CA LEU A 44 -5.62 3.61 20.99
C LEU A 44 -4.60 4.49 20.26
N MET A 45 -3.38 4.58 20.78
CA MET A 45 -2.30 5.31 20.11
C MET A 45 -1.99 4.73 18.73
N GLY A 46 -1.96 3.39 18.59
CA GLY A 46 -1.80 2.72 17.30
C GLY A 46 -2.90 3.10 16.30
N MET A 47 -4.15 3.19 16.75
CA MET A 47 -5.28 3.64 15.92
C MET A 47 -5.14 5.12 15.53
N VAL A 48 -4.75 6.00 16.45
CA VAL A 48 -4.54 7.43 16.17
C VAL A 48 -3.43 7.64 15.14
N LEU A 49 -2.32 6.93 15.27
CA LEU A 49 -1.22 6.99 14.30
C LEU A 49 -1.65 6.47 12.93
N SER A 50 -2.44 5.37 12.89
CA SER A 50 -3.01 4.84 11.64
C SER A 50 -3.94 5.84 10.96
N LEU A 51 -4.79 6.55 11.72
CA LEU A 51 -5.64 7.62 11.20
C LEU A 51 -4.83 8.84 10.73
N GLN A 52 -3.75 9.18 11.42
CA GLN A 52 -2.87 10.27 11.00
C GLN A 52 -2.12 9.92 9.72
N ALA A 53 -1.68 8.67 9.55
CA ALA A 53 -1.10 8.19 8.31
C ALA A 53 -2.12 8.25 7.17
N LEU A 54 -3.37 7.80 7.39
CA LEU A 54 -4.44 7.85 6.39
C LEU A 54 -4.65 9.27 5.84
N LYS A 55 -4.57 10.30 6.71
CA LYS A 55 -4.69 11.72 6.29
C LYS A 55 -3.55 12.20 5.38
N GLN A 56 -2.39 11.55 5.41
CA GLN A 56 -1.27 11.85 4.51
C GLN A 56 -1.46 11.21 3.11
N GLY A 57 -2.50 10.38 2.97
CA GLY A 57 -3.02 9.79 1.75
C GLY A 57 -2.48 8.44 1.26
N PRO A 58 -1.62 7.66 1.95
CA PRO A 58 -1.46 6.25 1.61
C PRO A 58 -2.73 5.45 1.95
N GLU A 59 -2.90 4.29 1.32
CA GLU A 59 -3.87 3.29 1.79
C GLU A 59 -3.38 2.74 3.13
N VAL A 60 -4.28 2.69 4.12
CA VAL A 60 -3.97 2.17 5.46
C VAL A 60 -4.81 0.92 5.72
N ASN A 61 -4.14 -0.20 5.90
CA ASN A 61 -4.72 -1.47 6.31
C ASN A 61 -4.34 -1.74 7.77
N ILE A 62 -5.32 -2.02 8.62
CA ILE A 62 -5.07 -2.30 10.05
C ILE A 62 -5.37 -3.77 10.30
N LEU A 63 -4.37 -4.53 10.75
CA LEU A 63 -4.52 -5.90 11.20
C LEU A 63 -4.50 -5.93 12.73
N LEU A 64 -5.61 -6.35 13.30
CA LEU A 64 -5.75 -6.55 14.74
C LEU A 64 -5.38 -8.00 15.08
N CYS A 65 -4.42 -8.18 15.98
CA CYS A 65 -3.91 -9.48 16.40
C CYS A 65 -4.10 -9.68 17.90
N GLY A 66 -4.39 -10.91 18.33
CA GLY A 66 -4.50 -11.24 19.76
C GLY A 66 -5.58 -10.43 20.47
N GLN A 67 -5.28 -9.93 21.69
CA GLN A 67 -6.24 -9.17 22.51
C GLN A 67 -6.70 -7.87 21.85
N ALA A 68 -5.91 -7.31 20.92
CA ALA A 68 -6.33 -6.11 20.18
C ALA A 68 -7.52 -6.37 19.24
N SER A 69 -7.82 -7.63 18.90
CA SER A 69 -8.99 -7.98 18.07
C SER A 69 -10.32 -7.67 18.75
N ASP A 70 -10.33 -7.56 20.08
CA ASP A 70 -11.52 -7.25 20.87
C ASP A 70 -12.13 -5.88 20.49
N ILE A 71 -11.31 -4.94 19.97
CA ILE A 71 -11.77 -3.62 19.49
C ILE A 71 -12.74 -3.74 18.31
N ALA A 72 -12.60 -4.80 17.49
CA ALA A 72 -13.46 -5.02 16.34
C ALA A 72 -14.77 -5.77 16.68
N LEU A 73 -14.92 -6.24 17.92
CA LEU A 73 -16.16 -6.87 18.37
C LEU A 73 -17.24 -5.81 18.56
N ILE A 74 -18.49 -6.18 18.22
CA ILE A 74 -19.66 -5.31 18.39
C ILE A 74 -19.89 -5.00 19.87
N ASP A 75 -19.76 -6.02 20.71
CA ASP A 75 -19.86 -5.93 22.15
C ASP A 75 -18.47 -6.16 22.77
N ALA A 76 -18.11 -5.29 23.72
CA ALA A 76 -16.85 -5.43 24.43
C ALA A 76 -16.86 -6.72 25.28
N PRO A 77 -15.81 -7.55 25.22
CA PRO A 77 -15.75 -8.76 26.03
C PRO A 77 -15.60 -8.42 27.51
N GLN A 78 -16.13 -9.30 28.36
CA GLN A 78 -16.08 -9.16 29.83
C GLN A 78 -14.64 -9.03 30.34
N SER A 79 -13.67 -9.61 29.63
CA SER A 79 -12.23 -9.55 29.95
C SER A 79 -11.63 -8.14 29.94
N VAL A 80 -12.30 -7.15 29.34
CA VAL A 80 -11.83 -5.75 29.28
C VAL A 80 -12.48 -4.88 30.36
N LEU A 81 -13.52 -5.40 31.04
CA LEU A 81 -14.30 -4.69 32.08
C LEU A 81 -13.87 -5.01 33.51
N THR A 82 -12.99 -6.00 33.67
CA THR A 82 -12.43 -6.47 34.95
C THR A 82 -11.03 -5.96 35.16
#